data_AF-A0A3B9SGC3-F1
#
_entry.id   AF-A0A3B9SGC3-F1
#
_cell.length_a   1.000
_cell.length_b   1.000
_cell.length_c   1.000
_cell.angle_alpha   90.00
_cell.angle_beta   90.00
_cell.angle_gamma   90.00
#
_symmetry.space_group_name_H-M   'P 1'
#
loop_
_entity.id
_entity.type
_entity.pdbx_description
1 polymer ?
#
loop_
_entity_poly.entity_id
_entity_poly.type
_entity_poly.pdbx_seq_one_letter_code
_entity_poly.pdbx_strand_id
1 'polypeptide(L)'
;MKNVFCPFCGKQTQIPDNKDFCFCLECGSKIDISFFKAKENDQKQTDENQKEVELSTENNEEASYKDEVTSKIEEALFYYQVSKEKQEALYTDRDPVYYLKAQDLLYDLSQEYPDDYRIWWEMCKPIDYDYPEKDMKDNISINEDFFGKALDKANLSQKRELIKMHDEYTHKKSALEKTREEERSKARKQELEELRNKLEKEQQYEEEKKRLEIEAREKALESQKKRLEEERLLEEKERQLKLALSQNNFDEINGKYFRMELPDNTKILAIFKAISYMLSLSAYRIDENKNAIFIEQTVAVKIDATGKVIKYDNRPLQVKSLLAPKNILNINYREDGKIYVNDYILAEDANYTNNISKTAKKQLISNKIFI
;
A
#
# COMPACT_ATOMS: atom_id res chain seq x y z
N MET A 1 95.28 -46.98 47.36
CA MET A 1 95.34 -45.53 47.07
C MET A 1 94.21 -45.23 46.10
N LYS A 2 93.27 -44.36 46.48
CA LYS A 2 92.13 -43.96 45.65
C LYS A 2 92.40 -42.64 44.96
N ASN A 3 91.94 -42.55 43.71
CA ASN A 3 91.91 -41.32 42.93
C ASN A 3 90.62 -40.57 43.29
N VAL A 4 90.75 -39.40 43.92
CA VAL A 4 89.60 -38.54 44.24
C VAL A 4 89.77 -37.22 43.49
N PHE A 5 88.69 -36.76 42.86
CA PHE A 5 88.63 -35.46 42.20
C PHE A 5 88.20 -34.39 43.19
N CYS A 6 88.91 -33.26 43.21
CA CYS A 6 88.47 -32.11 43.99
C CYS A 6 87.21 -31.50 43.35
N PRO A 7 86.07 -31.42 44.06
CA PRO A 7 84.84 -30.85 43.52
C PRO A 7 84.92 -29.35 43.24
N PHE A 8 85.95 -28.66 43.76
CA PHE A 8 86.11 -27.21 43.59
C PHE A 8 87.08 -26.82 42.46
N CYS A 9 88.13 -27.61 42.20
CA CYS A 9 89.13 -27.29 41.17
C CYS A 9 89.31 -28.36 40.09
N GLY A 10 88.59 -29.49 40.18
CA GLY A 10 88.61 -30.56 39.18
C GLY A 10 89.90 -31.37 39.10
N LYS A 11 90.96 -30.99 39.83
CA LYS A 11 92.24 -31.73 39.84
C LYS A 11 92.14 -33.02 40.66
N GLN A 12 92.78 -34.07 40.15
CA GLN A 12 92.83 -35.39 40.75
C GLN A 12 93.96 -35.47 41.79
N THR A 13 93.67 -35.99 42.98
CA THR A 13 94.68 -36.25 44.03
C THR A 13 94.61 -37.71 44.47
N GLN A 14 95.77 -38.32 44.72
CA GLN A 14 95.88 -39.69 45.22
C GLN A 14 95.97 -39.70 46.75
N ILE A 15 95.10 -40.48 47.40
CA ILE A 15 95.03 -40.54 48.86
C ILE A 15 95.07 -42.02 49.31
N PRO A 16 95.79 -42.34 50.41
CA PRO A 16 95.76 -43.68 51.01
C PRO A 16 94.38 -44.00 51.61
N ASP A 17 93.98 -45.27 51.55
CA ASP A 17 92.57 -45.71 51.68
C ASP A 17 91.95 -45.56 53.09
N ASN A 18 92.74 -45.13 54.08
CA ASN A 18 92.39 -45.07 55.51
C ASN A 18 92.19 -43.65 56.06
N LYS A 19 91.92 -42.65 55.22
CA LYS A 19 91.57 -41.29 55.68
C LYS A 19 90.18 -40.89 55.24
N ASP A 20 89.42 -40.32 56.17
CA ASP A 20 88.03 -39.90 55.93
C ASP A 20 87.94 -38.54 55.22
N PHE A 21 88.99 -37.72 55.30
CA PHE A 21 89.11 -36.46 54.59
C PHE A 21 90.53 -36.21 54.09
N CYS A 22 90.66 -35.40 53.04
CA CYS A 22 91.94 -34.84 52.60
C CYS A 22 91.83 -33.34 52.32
N PHE A 23 92.97 -32.66 52.18
CA PHE A 23 93.03 -31.29 51.68
C PHE A 23 93.60 -31.31 50.27
N CYS A 24 93.01 -30.51 49.37
CA CYS A 24 93.56 -30.32 48.04
C CYS A 24 94.90 -29.55 48.14
N LEU A 25 95.96 -30.09 47.55
CA LEU A 25 97.30 -29.48 47.56
C LEU A 25 97.38 -28.16 46.76
N GLU A 26 96.38 -27.88 45.93
CA GLU A 26 96.37 -26.73 45.02
C GLU A 26 95.48 -25.58 45.51
N CYS A 27 94.29 -25.88 46.07
CA CYS A 27 93.36 -24.85 46.54
C CYS A 27 93.17 -24.83 48.06
N GLY A 28 93.79 -25.76 48.80
CA GLY A 28 93.69 -25.83 50.27
C GLY A 28 92.33 -26.29 50.82
N SER A 29 91.32 -26.52 49.97
CA SER A 29 89.98 -26.94 50.40
C SER A 29 89.95 -28.38 50.94
N LYS A 30 89.14 -28.60 51.98
CA LYS A 30 88.89 -29.92 52.59
C LYS A 30 87.88 -30.72 51.74
N ILE A 31 88.20 -31.98 51.42
CA ILE A 31 87.36 -32.93 50.66
C ILE A 31 87.00 -34.09 51.59
N ASP A 32 85.71 -34.41 51.69
CA ASP A 32 85.19 -35.53 52.46
C ASP A 32 84.97 -36.76 51.55
N ILE A 33 85.58 -37.90 51.88
CA ILE A 33 85.68 -39.07 50.99
C ILE A 33 84.56 -40.09 51.28
N SER A 34 83.76 -39.86 52.34
CA SER A 34 82.67 -40.74 52.75
C SER A 34 81.51 -40.82 51.73
N PHE A 35 81.29 -39.80 50.91
CA PHE A 35 80.26 -39.78 49.85
C PHE A 35 80.49 -40.77 48.69
N PHE A 36 81.73 -41.20 48.45
CA PHE A 36 82.07 -42.08 47.32
C PHE A 36 81.97 -43.58 47.65
N LYS A 37 81.77 -43.96 48.92
CA LYS A 37 81.62 -45.36 49.34
C LYS A 37 80.21 -45.93 49.10
N ALA A 38 79.21 -45.09 48.81
CA ALA A 38 77.81 -45.52 48.67
C ALA A 38 77.40 -46.01 47.26
N LYS A 39 78.27 -45.89 46.24
CA LYS A 39 77.94 -46.18 44.83
C LYS A 39 78.34 -47.55 44.28
N GLU A 40 78.96 -48.43 45.07
CA GLU A 40 79.44 -49.74 44.59
C GLU A 40 78.48 -50.93 44.85
N ASN A 41 77.34 -50.73 45.53
CA ASN A 41 76.40 -51.82 45.84
C ASN A 41 75.14 -51.92 44.93
N ASP A 42 74.93 -51.00 43.96
CA ASP A 42 73.71 -50.93 43.12
C ASP A 42 73.80 -51.69 41.77
N GLN A 43 74.86 -52.44 41.48
CA GLN A 43 75.10 -53.01 40.14
C GLN A 43 74.65 -54.47 39.91
N LYS A 44 73.81 -55.07 40.77
CA LYS A 44 73.34 -56.47 40.58
C LYS A 44 71.82 -56.68 40.62
N GLN A 45 71.00 -55.62 40.62
CA GLN A 45 69.52 -55.71 40.66
C GLN A 45 68.81 -55.04 39.46
N THR A 46 69.52 -54.71 38.38
CA THR A 46 69.04 -53.83 37.31
C THR A 46 68.51 -54.49 36.04
N ASP A 47 68.43 -55.82 35.93
CA ASP A 47 68.00 -56.45 34.67
C ASP A 47 66.52 -56.91 34.65
N GLU A 48 65.82 -57.00 35.79
CA GLU A 48 64.37 -57.31 35.84
C GLU A 48 63.48 -56.08 36.08
N ASN A 49 64.01 -54.99 36.65
CA ASN A 49 63.24 -53.75 36.92
C ASN A 49 63.20 -52.75 35.75
N GLN A 50 63.97 -52.95 34.67
CA GLN A 50 63.98 -52.01 33.54
C GLN A 50 62.73 -52.10 32.65
N LYS A 51 61.99 -53.23 32.65
CA LYS A 51 60.72 -53.35 31.89
C LYS A 51 59.51 -52.77 32.61
N GLU A 52 59.51 -52.68 33.94
CA GLU A 52 58.38 -52.13 34.71
C GLU A 52 58.48 -50.61 34.92
N VAL A 53 59.68 -50.03 34.84
CA VAL A 53 59.90 -48.59 35.04
C VAL A 53 59.65 -47.76 33.77
N GLU A 54 59.93 -48.28 32.57
CA GLU A 54 59.56 -47.61 31.30
C GLU A 54 58.02 -47.52 31.14
N LEU A 55 57.30 -48.58 31.52
CA LEU A 55 55.83 -48.61 31.42
C LEU A 55 55.12 -47.69 32.43
N SER A 56 55.76 -47.32 33.55
CA SER A 56 55.14 -46.51 34.61
C SER A 56 55.45 -45.01 34.52
N THR A 57 56.46 -44.62 33.75
CA THR A 57 56.76 -43.20 33.44
C THR A 57 55.96 -42.71 32.23
N GLU A 58 55.81 -43.51 31.17
CA GLU A 58 54.97 -43.18 30.01
C GLU A 58 53.48 -43.01 30.38
N ASN A 59 52.96 -43.84 31.30
CA ASN A 59 51.57 -43.78 31.74
C ASN A 59 51.23 -42.52 32.57
N ASN A 60 52.20 -41.92 33.27
CA ASN A 60 51.97 -40.68 34.05
C ASN A 60 52.05 -39.42 33.17
N GLU A 61 52.93 -39.41 32.15
CA GLU A 61 53.02 -38.31 31.19
C GLU A 61 51.83 -38.32 30.22
N GLU A 62 51.35 -39.48 29.77
CA GLU A 62 50.13 -39.60 28.97
C GLU A 62 48.87 -39.16 29.73
N ALA A 63 48.78 -39.42 31.04
CA ALA A 63 47.66 -38.99 31.88
C ALA A 63 47.68 -37.46 32.06
N SER A 64 48.84 -36.89 32.38
CA SER A 64 49.03 -35.43 32.48
C SER A 64 48.73 -34.71 31.16
N TYR A 65 49.11 -35.29 30.03
CA TYR A 65 48.82 -34.78 28.68
C TYR A 65 47.31 -34.80 28.36
N LYS A 66 46.62 -35.90 28.67
CA LYS A 66 45.17 -36.03 28.42
C LYS A 66 44.37 -35.04 29.27
N ASP A 67 44.82 -34.75 30.48
CA ASP A 67 44.18 -33.78 31.38
C ASP A 67 44.37 -32.33 30.89
N GLU A 68 45.56 -31.97 30.40
CA GLU A 68 45.83 -30.63 29.84
C GLU A 68 44.99 -30.35 28.57
N VAL A 69 44.95 -31.31 27.63
CA VAL A 69 44.14 -31.18 26.40
C VAL A 69 42.66 -31.06 26.74
N THR A 70 42.19 -31.86 27.71
CA THR A 70 40.78 -31.83 28.13
C THR A 70 40.41 -30.48 28.74
N SER A 71 41.25 -29.91 29.59
CA SER A 71 41.02 -28.58 30.19
C SER A 71 40.97 -27.46 29.15
N LYS A 72 41.86 -27.48 28.15
CA LYS A 72 41.85 -26.48 27.06
C LYS A 72 40.63 -26.65 26.14
N ILE A 73 40.18 -27.88 25.88
CA ILE A 73 38.92 -28.13 25.15
C ILE A 73 37.72 -27.60 25.96
N GLU A 74 37.68 -27.80 27.27
CA GLU A 74 36.64 -27.25 28.14
C GLU A 74 36.57 -25.72 28.08
N GLU A 75 37.72 -25.04 27.97
CA GLU A 75 37.77 -23.59 27.75
C GLU A 75 37.12 -23.20 26.41
N ALA A 76 37.41 -23.90 25.32
CA ALA A 76 36.76 -23.66 24.03
C ALA A 76 35.24 -23.90 24.11
N LEU A 77 34.81 -24.98 24.77
CA LEU A 77 33.40 -25.28 25.02
C LEU A 77 32.71 -24.22 25.87
N PHE A 78 33.42 -23.61 26.83
CA PHE A 78 32.91 -22.47 27.60
C PHE A 78 32.59 -21.28 26.68
N TYR A 79 33.48 -20.94 25.74
CA TYR A 79 33.21 -19.86 24.79
C TYR A 79 32.06 -20.19 23.82
N TYR A 80 31.90 -21.44 23.39
CA TYR A 80 30.70 -21.88 22.66
C TYR A 80 29.43 -21.72 23.49
N GLN A 81 29.46 -22.09 24.77
CA GLN A 81 28.33 -21.92 25.67
C GLN A 81 27.95 -20.44 25.83
N VAL A 82 28.94 -19.55 26.00
CA VAL A 82 28.72 -18.10 26.07
C VAL A 82 28.15 -17.57 24.75
N SER A 83 28.66 -18.03 23.60
CA SER A 83 28.12 -17.69 22.28
C SER A 83 26.65 -18.10 22.14
N LYS A 84 26.31 -19.30 22.61
CA LYS A 84 24.94 -19.83 22.69
C LYS A 84 24.03 -18.94 23.55
N GLU A 85 24.47 -18.56 24.75
CA GLU A 85 23.70 -17.71 25.66
C GLU A 85 23.47 -16.31 25.09
N LYS A 86 24.49 -15.78 24.42
CA LYS A 86 24.44 -14.51 23.70
C LYS A 86 23.65 -14.59 22.40
N GLN A 87 23.30 -15.80 21.94
CA GLN A 87 22.63 -16.05 20.68
C GLN A 87 23.34 -15.40 19.49
N GLU A 88 24.68 -15.42 19.46
CA GLU A 88 25.48 -14.75 18.43
C GLU A 88 25.08 -15.17 17.01
N ALA A 89 24.65 -16.42 16.89
CA ALA A 89 24.21 -17.06 15.66
C ALA A 89 22.96 -16.40 15.00
N LEU A 90 22.18 -15.63 15.76
CA LEU A 90 20.99 -14.92 15.25
C LEU A 90 21.30 -13.53 14.66
N TYR A 91 22.47 -12.96 14.96
CA TYR A 91 22.81 -11.62 14.52
C TYR A 91 23.56 -11.67 13.18
N THR A 92 23.01 -11.02 12.15
CA THR A 92 23.68 -10.90 10.84
C THR A 92 24.69 -9.76 10.77
N ASP A 93 24.54 -8.79 11.67
CA ASP A 93 25.22 -7.49 11.60
C ASP A 93 26.42 -7.40 12.54
N ARG A 94 26.72 -8.50 13.26
CA ARG A 94 27.81 -8.57 14.23
C ARG A 94 28.57 -9.86 14.04
N ASP A 95 29.89 -9.78 14.16
CA ASP A 95 30.73 -10.97 14.17
C ASP A 95 30.47 -11.78 15.45
N PRO A 96 30.43 -13.12 15.37
CA PRO A 96 30.20 -13.96 16.53
C PRO A 96 31.51 -14.12 17.32
N VAL A 97 31.79 -13.12 18.15
CA VAL A 97 33.08 -12.95 18.84
C VAL A 97 33.43 -14.16 19.71
N TYR A 98 32.48 -14.69 20.48
CA TYR A 98 32.76 -15.82 21.36
C TYR A 98 32.90 -17.14 20.60
N TYR A 99 32.11 -17.34 19.53
CA TYR A 99 32.30 -18.49 18.65
C TYR A 99 33.66 -18.47 17.94
N LEU A 100 34.06 -17.32 17.39
CA LEU A 100 35.38 -17.16 16.76
C LEU A 100 36.51 -17.37 17.77
N LYS A 101 36.34 -16.87 19.00
CA LYS A 101 37.32 -17.10 20.07
C LYS A 101 37.50 -18.57 20.41
N ALA A 102 36.41 -19.34 20.45
CA ALA A 102 36.47 -20.79 20.64
C ALA A 102 37.17 -21.49 19.46
N GLN A 103 36.89 -21.08 18.23
CA GLN A 103 37.51 -21.61 17.02
C GLN A 103 39.02 -21.32 16.98
N ASP A 104 39.46 -20.12 17.39
CA ASP A 104 40.88 -19.79 17.50
C ASP A 104 41.59 -20.72 18.51
N LEU A 105 40.99 -20.95 19.68
CA LEU A 105 41.55 -21.85 20.70
C LEU A 105 41.64 -23.29 20.19
N LEU A 106 40.62 -23.78 19.49
CA LEU A 106 40.63 -25.11 18.89
C LEU A 106 41.64 -25.21 17.74
N TYR A 107 41.87 -24.12 17.00
CA TYR A 107 42.89 -24.07 15.96
C TYR A 107 44.29 -24.19 16.56
N ASP A 108 44.61 -23.44 17.61
CA ASP A 108 45.89 -23.53 18.32
C ASP A 108 46.09 -24.96 18.87
N LEU A 109 45.05 -25.52 19.49
CA LEU A 109 45.04 -26.92 19.96
C LEU A 109 45.26 -27.93 18.83
N SER A 110 44.74 -27.67 17.63
CA SER A 110 44.93 -28.57 16.48
C SER A 110 46.38 -28.60 15.98
N GLN A 111 47.16 -27.55 16.25
CA GLN A 111 48.59 -27.50 15.94
C GLN A 111 49.41 -28.20 17.02
N GLU A 112 49.04 -28.02 18.29
CA GLU A 112 49.71 -28.67 19.43
C GLU A 112 49.43 -30.18 19.47
N TYR A 113 48.21 -30.58 19.13
CA TYR A 113 47.70 -31.96 19.28
C TYR A 113 46.95 -32.44 18.03
N PRO A 114 47.63 -32.62 16.88
CA PRO A 114 47.00 -32.91 15.59
C PRO A 114 46.32 -34.30 15.53
N ASP A 115 46.68 -35.21 16.43
CA ASP A 115 46.15 -36.58 16.45
C ASP A 115 44.90 -36.75 17.34
N ASP A 116 44.48 -35.73 18.11
CA ASP A 116 43.28 -35.83 18.93
C ASP A 116 42.03 -35.51 18.11
N TYR A 117 41.17 -36.52 17.89
CA TYR A 117 39.93 -36.39 17.12
C TYR A 117 38.92 -35.41 17.75
N ARG A 118 38.98 -35.19 19.08
CA ARG A 118 38.02 -34.35 19.81
C ARG A 118 38.12 -32.90 19.35
N ILE A 119 39.34 -32.42 19.09
CA ILE A 119 39.60 -31.07 18.62
C ILE A 119 38.98 -30.87 17.22
N TRP A 120 39.22 -31.83 16.31
CA TRP A 120 38.67 -31.79 14.96
C TRP A 120 37.15 -31.87 14.93
N TRP A 121 36.55 -32.65 15.84
CA TRP A 121 35.11 -32.71 16.01
C TRP A 121 34.50 -31.40 16.51
N GLU A 122 35.11 -30.75 17.50
CA GLU A 122 34.62 -29.46 18.00
C GLU A 122 34.82 -28.31 16.98
N MET A 123 35.85 -28.40 16.12
CA MET A 123 36.05 -27.43 15.03
C MET A 123 35.07 -27.62 13.87
N CYS A 124 34.60 -28.84 13.60
CA CYS A 124 33.71 -29.07 12.47
C CYS A 124 32.29 -28.56 12.72
N LYS A 125 31.91 -28.35 13.99
CA LYS A 125 30.58 -27.89 14.37
C LYS A 125 30.36 -26.44 13.95
N PRO A 126 29.29 -26.15 13.19
CA PRO A 126 28.93 -24.78 12.90
C PRO A 126 28.39 -24.04 14.12
N ILE A 127 28.33 -22.72 14.03
CA ILE A 127 27.77 -21.85 15.09
C ILE A 127 26.31 -22.21 15.47
N ASP A 128 25.58 -22.83 14.56
CA ASP A 128 24.19 -23.24 14.74
C ASP A 128 24.02 -24.71 15.14
N TYR A 129 25.13 -25.43 15.39
CA TYR A 129 25.11 -26.88 15.64
C TYR A 129 24.14 -27.30 16.74
N ASP A 130 24.11 -26.53 17.83
CA ASP A 130 23.24 -26.78 18.98
C ASP A 130 21.80 -26.24 18.81
N TYR A 131 21.55 -25.47 17.74
CA TYR A 131 20.25 -24.85 17.46
C TYR A 131 19.91 -24.90 15.96
N PRO A 132 19.76 -26.09 15.36
CA PRO A 132 19.39 -26.19 13.95
C PRO A 132 18.02 -25.56 13.65
N GLU A 133 17.17 -25.39 14.67
CA GLU A 133 15.80 -24.87 14.63
C GLU A 133 15.68 -23.35 14.41
N LYS A 134 16.75 -22.58 14.58
CA LYS A 134 16.71 -21.12 14.47
C LYS A 134 16.99 -20.66 13.05
N ASP A 135 16.35 -19.55 12.66
CA ASP A 135 16.46 -18.95 11.33
C ASP A 135 17.85 -18.34 11.13
N MET A 136 18.80 -19.19 10.77
CA MET A 136 20.19 -18.83 10.53
C MET A 136 20.50 -18.94 9.05
N LYS A 137 21.57 -18.27 8.61
CA LYS A 137 21.98 -18.21 7.18
C LYS A 137 21.94 -19.61 6.56
N ASP A 138 21.25 -19.73 5.43
CA ASP A 138 21.01 -20.98 4.66
C ASP A 138 22.31 -21.70 4.19
N ASN A 139 23.50 -21.16 4.49
CA ASN A 139 24.81 -21.66 4.03
C ASN A 139 25.72 -22.19 5.16
N ILE A 140 25.22 -22.33 6.38
CA ILE A 140 26.01 -22.84 7.49
C ILE A 140 25.88 -24.38 7.50
N SER A 141 26.98 -25.12 7.40
CA SER A 141 26.96 -26.59 7.47
C SER A 141 28.14 -27.08 8.31
N ILE A 142 28.13 -28.37 8.66
CA ILE A 142 29.33 -28.99 9.22
C ILE A 142 30.47 -28.84 8.23
N ASN A 143 31.65 -28.52 8.74
CA ASN A 143 32.85 -28.49 7.94
C ASN A 143 33.29 -29.94 7.67
N GLU A 144 32.99 -30.43 6.47
CA GLU A 144 33.28 -31.80 6.03
C GLU A 144 34.78 -32.13 6.09
N ASP A 145 35.66 -31.15 5.86
CA ASP A 145 37.10 -31.38 5.89
C ASP A 145 37.60 -31.66 7.32
N PHE A 146 37.09 -30.92 8.31
CA PHE A 146 37.40 -31.16 9.72
C PHE A 146 36.71 -32.42 10.26
N PHE A 147 35.49 -32.69 9.80
CA PHE A 147 34.79 -33.92 10.14
C PHE A 147 35.54 -35.16 9.62
N GLY A 148 36.04 -35.13 8.39
CA GLY A 148 36.89 -36.18 7.83
C GLY A 148 38.14 -36.43 8.68
N LYS A 149 38.82 -35.36 9.11
CA LYS A 149 39.97 -35.46 10.02
C LYS A 149 39.60 -36.07 11.37
N ALA A 150 38.47 -35.68 11.96
CA ALA A 150 37.97 -36.28 13.19
C ALA A 150 37.74 -37.80 13.03
N LEU A 151 37.14 -38.20 11.90
CA LEU A 151 36.92 -39.61 11.60
C LEU A 151 38.22 -40.37 11.37
N ASP A 152 39.22 -39.79 10.72
CA ASP A 152 40.50 -40.46 10.46
C ASP A 152 41.26 -40.76 11.75
N LYS A 153 41.19 -39.84 12.73
CA LYS A 153 41.89 -39.94 14.02
C LYS A 153 41.14 -40.72 15.11
N ALA A 154 39.82 -40.89 14.98
CA ALA A 154 38.99 -41.58 15.97
C ALA A 154 39.10 -43.12 15.92
N ASN A 155 38.83 -43.78 17.05
CA ASN A 155 38.68 -45.24 17.10
C ASN A 155 37.32 -45.68 16.53
N LEU A 156 37.17 -46.96 16.17
CA LEU A 156 35.95 -47.48 15.53
C LEU A 156 34.66 -47.19 16.30
N SER A 157 34.69 -47.24 17.63
CA SER A 157 33.53 -46.90 18.47
C SER A 157 33.16 -45.41 18.37
N GLN A 158 34.17 -44.53 18.44
CA GLN A 158 34.02 -43.08 18.36
C GLN A 158 33.55 -42.65 16.96
N LYS A 159 34.08 -43.26 15.88
CA LYS A 159 33.62 -43.00 14.51
C LYS A 159 32.11 -43.20 14.36
N ARG A 160 31.56 -44.27 14.96
CA ARG A 160 30.11 -44.53 14.91
C ARG A 160 29.30 -43.44 15.61
N GLU A 161 29.79 -42.94 16.73
CA GLU A 161 29.15 -41.86 17.48
C GLU A 161 29.21 -40.52 16.72
N LEU A 162 30.38 -40.18 16.16
CA LEU A 162 30.56 -38.97 15.34
C LEU A 162 29.64 -38.96 14.11
N ILE A 163 29.55 -40.09 13.39
CA ILE A 163 28.64 -40.25 12.24
C ILE A 163 27.19 -40.07 12.67
N LYS A 164 26.78 -40.69 13.78
CA LYS A 164 25.42 -40.54 14.30
C LYS A 164 25.10 -39.07 14.61
N MET A 165 26.00 -38.38 15.31
CA MET A 165 25.80 -36.96 15.67
C MET A 165 25.79 -36.04 14.45
N HIS A 166 26.60 -36.33 13.43
CA HIS A 166 26.60 -35.63 12.15
C HIS A 166 25.25 -35.82 11.42
N ASP A 167 24.81 -37.06 11.25
CA ASP A 167 23.59 -37.38 10.53
C ASP A 167 22.35 -36.82 11.24
N GLU A 168 22.33 -36.83 12.58
CA GLU A 168 21.27 -36.21 13.36
C GLU A 168 21.15 -34.69 13.10
N TYR A 169 22.26 -33.96 13.06
CA TYR A 169 22.26 -32.53 12.75
C TYR A 169 21.78 -32.30 11.31
N THR A 170 22.37 -33.00 10.34
CA THR A 170 22.06 -32.85 8.91
C THR A 170 20.59 -33.19 8.62
N HIS A 171 20.06 -34.23 9.24
CA HIS A 171 18.66 -34.62 9.07
C HIS A 171 17.69 -33.63 9.73
N LYS A 172 18.02 -33.09 10.91
CA LYS A 172 17.21 -32.03 11.56
C LYS A 172 17.18 -30.78 10.69
N LYS A 173 18.34 -30.35 10.17
CA LYS A 173 18.45 -29.17 9.32
C LYS A 173 17.68 -29.32 8.00
N SER A 174 17.82 -30.46 7.32
CA SER A 174 17.06 -30.74 6.09
C SER A 174 15.54 -30.80 6.33
N ALA A 175 15.10 -31.35 7.47
CA ALA A 175 13.68 -31.39 7.80
C ALA A 175 13.10 -29.98 7.99
N LEU A 176 13.84 -29.10 8.68
CA LEU A 176 13.44 -27.71 8.89
C LEU A 176 13.45 -26.89 7.61
N GLU A 177 14.42 -27.10 6.72
CA GLU A 177 14.45 -26.44 5.42
C GLU A 177 13.23 -26.83 4.58
N LYS A 178 12.84 -28.11 4.58
CA LYS A 178 11.63 -28.59 3.89
C LYS A 178 10.36 -27.96 4.45
N THR A 179 10.18 -27.92 5.77
CA THR A 179 8.99 -27.30 6.37
C THR A 179 8.91 -25.81 6.03
N ARG A 180 10.05 -25.11 6.04
CA ARG A 180 10.13 -23.69 5.68
C ARG A 180 9.82 -23.45 4.20
N GLU A 181 10.33 -24.28 3.30
CA GLU A 181 10.03 -24.17 1.88
C GLU A 181 8.55 -24.45 1.60
N GLU A 182 7.93 -25.40 2.32
CA GLU A 182 6.49 -25.62 2.25
C GLU A 182 5.68 -24.41 2.75
N GLU A 183 6.10 -23.76 3.84
CA GLU A 183 5.46 -22.53 4.33
C GLU A 183 5.62 -21.36 3.35
N ARG A 184 6.84 -21.13 2.82
CA ARG A 184 7.09 -20.12 1.79
C ARG A 184 6.26 -20.38 0.53
N SER A 185 6.14 -21.64 0.13
CA SER A 185 5.32 -22.06 -1.01
C SER A 185 3.83 -21.81 -0.77
N LYS A 186 3.33 -22.12 0.43
CA LYS A 186 1.94 -21.83 0.84
C LYS A 186 1.66 -20.33 0.85
N ALA A 187 2.55 -19.52 1.44
CA ALA A 187 2.43 -18.07 1.47
C ALA A 187 2.40 -17.46 0.06
N ARG A 188 3.33 -17.87 -0.83
CA ARG A 188 3.35 -17.42 -2.24
C ARG A 188 2.07 -17.78 -2.99
N LYS A 189 1.51 -18.98 -2.74
CA LYS A 189 0.24 -19.39 -3.36
C LYS A 189 -0.94 -18.54 -2.87
N GLN A 190 -1.00 -18.26 -1.56
CA GLN A 190 -2.02 -17.39 -0.98
C GLN A 190 -1.93 -15.96 -1.52
N GLU A 191 -0.73 -15.37 -1.57
CA GLU A 191 -0.52 -14.04 -2.14
C GLU A 191 -0.94 -13.96 -3.61
N LEU A 192 -0.64 -14.99 -4.40
CA LEU A 192 -1.04 -15.05 -5.82
C LEU A 192 -2.56 -15.17 -5.98
N GLU A 193 -3.22 -15.93 -5.12
CA GLU A 193 -4.68 -16.07 -5.11
C GLU A 193 -5.37 -14.76 -4.70
N GLU A 194 -4.86 -14.07 -3.67
CA GLU A 194 -5.34 -12.75 -3.26
C GLU A 194 -5.16 -11.70 -4.37
N LEU A 195 -4.03 -11.73 -5.07
CA LEU A 195 -3.77 -10.82 -6.19
C LEU A 195 -4.75 -11.07 -7.35
N ARG A 196 -5.02 -12.34 -7.68
CA ARG A 196 -6.04 -12.71 -8.68
C ARG A 196 -7.42 -12.22 -8.29
N ASN A 197 -7.83 -12.44 -7.03
CA ASN A 197 -9.12 -11.98 -6.52
C ASN A 197 -9.27 -10.45 -6.56
N LYS A 198 -8.20 -9.70 -6.29
CA LYS A 198 -8.20 -8.22 -6.43
C LYS A 198 -8.37 -7.80 -7.88
N LEU A 199 -7.64 -8.44 -8.81
CA LEU A 199 -7.70 -8.13 -10.24
C LEU A 199 -9.09 -8.45 -10.82
N GLU A 200 -9.69 -9.57 -10.45
CA GLU A 200 -11.05 -9.93 -10.90
C GLU A 200 -12.11 -8.93 -10.40
N LYS A 201 -12.02 -8.49 -9.14
CA LYS A 201 -12.92 -7.46 -8.59
C LYS A 201 -12.77 -6.12 -9.31
N GLU A 202 -11.53 -5.73 -9.63
CA GLU A 202 -11.25 -4.49 -10.36
C GLU A 202 -11.80 -4.55 -11.79
N GLN A 203 -11.64 -5.69 -12.48
CA GLN A 203 -12.23 -5.90 -13.80
C GLN A 203 -13.76 -5.85 -13.78
N GLN A 204 -14.40 -6.49 -12.79
CA GLN A 204 -15.86 -6.44 -12.63
C GLN A 204 -16.35 -5.00 -12.41
N TYR A 205 -15.66 -4.24 -11.56
CA TYR A 205 -15.99 -2.83 -11.30
C TYR A 205 -15.83 -1.97 -12.56
N GLU A 206 -14.75 -2.16 -13.33
CA GLU A 206 -14.57 -1.46 -14.60
C GLU A 206 -15.64 -1.81 -15.63
N GLU A 207 -16.03 -3.08 -15.74
CA GLU A 207 -17.06 -3.51 -16.68
C GLU A 207 -18.43 -2.95 -16.29
N GLU A 208 -18.79 -2.96 -15.00
CA GLU A 208 -20.02 -2.34 -14.49
C GLU A 208 -20.03 -0.83 -14.75
N LYS A 209 -18.91 -0.14 -14.48
CA LYS A 209 -18.77 1.29 -14.76
C LYS A 209 -18.96 1.60 -16.24
N LYS A 210 -18.37 0.80 -17.14
CA LYS A 210 -18.56 0.96 -18.60
C LYS A 210 -20.02 0.75 -19.00
N ARG A 211 -20.71 -0.23 -18.42
CA ARG A 211 -22.15 -0.47 -18.69
C ARG A 211 -23.00 0.73 -18.25
N LEU A 212 -22.76 1.25 -17.05
CA LEU A 212 -23.46 2.43 -16.53
C LEU A 212 -23.18 3.68 -17.38
N GLU A 213 -21.95 3.87 -17.86
CA GLU A 213 -21.60 4.99 -18.74
C GLU A 213 -22.30 4.90 -20.10
N ILE A 214 -22.36 3.70 -20.69
CA ILE A 214 -23.10 3.45 -21.94
C ILE A 214 -24.59 3.74 -21.74
N GLU A 215 -25.21 3.20 -20.68
CA GLU A 215 -26.64 3.43 -20.39
C GLU A 215 -26.95 4.91 -20.14
N ALA A 216 -26.09 5.62 -19.40
CA ALA A 216 -26.24 7.06 -19.16
C ALA A 216 -26.13 7.86 -20.47
N ARG A 217 -25.21 7.49 -21.36
CA ARG A 217 -25.02 8.13 -22.67
C ARG A 217 -26.22 7.88 -23.59
N GLU A 218 -26.78 6.67 -23.60
CA GLU A 218 -27.98 6.35 -24.38
C GLU A 218 -29.20 7.15 -23.89
N LYS A 219 -29.42 7.21 -22.56
CA LYS A 219 -30.50 8.02 -21.96
C LYS A 219 -30.35 9.51 -22.28
N ALA A 220 -29.12 10.04 -22.24
CA ALA A 220 -28.86 11.44 -22.59
C ALA A 220 -29.17 11.71 -24.08
N LEU A 221 -28.77 10.80 -24.97
CA LEU A 221 -29.05 10.91 -26.41
C LEU A 221 -30.56 10.83 -26.70
N GLU A 222 -31.28 9.94 -26.04
CA GLU A 222 -32.73 9.79 -26.21
C GLU A 222 -33.48 11.04 -25.70
N SER A 223 -33.07 11.59 -24.55
CA SER A 223 -33.63 12.85 -24.04
C SER A 223 -33.37 14.02 -25.00
N GLN A 224 -32.17 14.11 -25.58
CA GLN A 224 -31.85 15.15 -26.56
C GLN A 224 -32.71 15.02 -27.83
N LYS A 225 -32.91 13.79 -28.33
CA LYS A 225 -33.79 13.54 -29.48
C LYS A 225 -35.23 13.95 -29.21
N LYS A 226 -35.79 13.61 -28.04
CA LYS A 226 -37.14 14.01 -27.65
C LYS A 226 -37.30 15.53 -27.59
N ARG A 227 -36.34 16.24 -26.99
CA ARG A 227 -36.36 17.72 -26.93
C ARG A 227 -36.30 18.36 -28.33
N LEU A 228 -35.43 17.85 -29.21
CA LEU A 228 -35.33 18.33 -30.59
C LEU A 228 -36.62 18.09 -31.39
N GLU A 229 -37.30 16.96 -31.17
CA GLU A 229 -38.57 16.66 -31.83
C GLU A 229 -39.71 17.54 -31.31
N GLU A 230 -39.77 17.79 -30.00
CA GLU A 230 -40.71 18.72 -29.38
C GLU A 230 -40.51 20.16 -29.88
N GLU A 231 -39.26 20.62 -29.97
CA GLU A 231 -38.90 21.94 -30.51
C GLU A 231 -39.34 22.07 -31.97
N ARG A 232 -39.04 21.08 -32.82
CA ARG A 232 -39.50 21.07 -34.21
C ARG A 232 -41.01 21.08 -34.35
N LEU A 233 -41.73 20.35 -33.50
CA LEU A 233 -43.19 20.34 -33.50
C LEU A 233 -43.75 21.70 -33.12
N LEU A 234 -43.12 22.39 -32.17
CA LEU A 234 -43.50 23.73 -31.74
C LEU A 234 -43.25 24.77 -32.85
N GLU A 235 -42.09 24.73 -33.50
CA GLU A 235 -41.76 25.61 -34.63
C GLU A 235 -42.76 25.44 -35.78
N GLU A 236 -43.15 24.20 -36.10
CA GLU A 236 -44.14 23.93 -37.14
C GLU A 236 -45.53 24.47 -36.75
N LYS A 237 -45.95 24.31 -35.49
CA LYS A 237 -47.20 24.91 -34.98
C LYS A 237 -47.18 26.43 -35.05
N GLU A 238 -46.05 27.06 -34.71
CA GLU A 238 -45.87 28.51 -34.81
C GLU A 238 -45.95 29.00 -36.25
N ARG A 239 -45.32 28.28 -37.17
CA ARG A 239 -45.40 28.56 -38.61
C ARG A 239 -46.82 28.44 -39.13
N GLN A 240 -47.55 27.38 -38.74
CA GLN A 240 -48.94 27.17 -39.14
C GLN A 240 -49.87 28.27 -38.60
N LEU A 241 -49.69 28.69 -37.34
CA LEU A 241 -50.44 29.81 -36.77
C LEU A 241 -50.19 31.10 -37.54
N LYS A 242 -48.93 31.45 -37.81
CA LYS A 242 -48.57 32.66 -38.57
C LYS A 242 -49.18 32.64 -39.97
N LEU A 243 -49.14 31.49 -40.64
CA LEU A 243 -49.77 31.31 -41.95
C LEU A 243 -51.29 31.50 -41.88
N ALA A 244 -51.97 30.84 -40.94
CA ALA A 244 -53.42 30.95 -40.75
C ALA A 244 -53.84 32.40 -40.49
N LEU A 245 -53.14 33.09 -39.59
CA LEU A 245 -53.42 34.49 -39.25
C LEU A 245 -53.22 35.43 -40.46
N SER A 246 -52.21 35.18 -41.30
CA SER A 246 -51.96 35.96 -42.53
C SER A 246 -53.03 35.74 -43.61
N GLN A 247 -53.69 34.59 -43.61
CA GLN A 247 -54.79 34.22 -44.52
C GLN A 247 -56.16 34.69 -44.00
N ASN A 248 -56.20 35.49 -42.94
CA ASN A 248 -57.42 35.92 -42.23
C ASN A 248 -58.21 34.77 -41.59
N ASN A 249 -57.57 33.63 -41.32
CA ASN A 249 -58.15 32.62 -40.44
C ASN A 249 -57.82 32.99 -38.98
N PHE A 250 -58.83 33.44 -38.24
CA PHE A 250 -58.68 33.94 -36.88
C PHE A 250 -59.22 32.97 -35.81
N ASP A 251 -59.57 31.74 -36.18
CA ASP A 251 -60.24 30.78 -35.28
C ASP A 251 -59.47 30.58 -33.96
N GLU A 252 -58.15 30.48 -34.05
CA GLU A 252 -57.24 30.30 -32.91
C GLU A 252 -57.15 31.49 -31.95
N ILE A 253 -57.62 32.67 -32.34
CA ILE A 253 -57.52 33.89 -31.51
C ILE A 253 -58.87 34.57 -31.29
N ASN A 254 -59.91 34.16 -32.02
CA ASN A 254 -61.22 34.77 -31.96
C ASN A 254 -61.87 34.54 -30.60
N GLY A 255 -62.35 35.62 -29.97
CA GLY A 255 -62.98 35.57 -28.65
C GLY A 255 -61.99 35.40 -27.50
N LYS A 256 -60.69 35.26 -27.78
CA LYS A 256 -59.67 35.18 -26.74
C LYS A 256 -59.22 36.57 -26.29
N TYR A 257 -58.69 36.63 -25.07
CA TYR A 257 -58.29 37.88 -24.45
C TYR A 257 -56.95 37.76 -23.73
N PHE A 258 -56.30 38.90 -23.54
CA PHE A 258 -55.13 39.00 -22.67
C PHE A 258 -55.32 40.16 -21.69
N ARG A 259 -54.79 39.99 -20.48
CA ARG A 259 -54.85 41.00 -19.43
C ARG A 259 -53.46 41.58 -19.21
N MET A 260 -53.42 42.88 -19.02
CA MET A 260 -52.23 43.64 -18.67
C MET A 260 -52.51 44.42 -17.40
N GLU A 261 -51.50 44.51 -16.54
CA GLU A 261 -51.52 45.39 -15.37
C GLU A 261 -50.51 46.51 -15.62
N LEU A 262 -50.98 47.74 -15.52
CA LEU A 262 -50.15 48.94 -15.66
C LEU A 262 -49.49 49.29 -14.32
N PRO A 263 -48.38 50.05 -14.32
CA PRO A 263 -47.68 50.46 -13.09
C PRO A 263 -48.53 51.28 -12.10
N ASP A 264 -49.64 51.85 -12.54
CA ASP A 264 -50.61 52.63 -11.76
C ASP A 264 -51.75 51.76 -11.18
N ASN A 265 -51.59 50.43 -11.16
CA ASN A 265 -52.60 49.43 -10.80
C ASN A 265 -53.85 49.41 -11.70
N THR A 266 -53.82 50.10 -12.84
CA THR A 266 -54.91 50.00 -13.82
C THR A 266 -54.83 48.67 -14.56
N LYS A 267 -55.93 47.91 -14.58
CA LYS A 267 -56.04 46.65 -15.34
C LYS A 267 -56.63 46.91 -16.72
N ILE A 268 -55.88 46.56 -17.76
CA ILE A 268 -56.36 46.60 -19.15
C ILE A 268 -56.66 45.18 -19.59
N LEU A 269 -57.83 45.01 -20.20
CA LEU A 269 -58.21 43.79 -20.87
C LEU A 269 -58.34 44.04 -22.36
N ALA A 270 -57.67 43.25 -23.18
CA ALA A 270 -57.74 43.34 -24.62
C ALA A 270 -58.34 42.06 -25.18
N ILE A 271 -59.38 42.19 -26.00
CA ILE A 271 -60.15 41.08 -26.57
C ILE A 271 -60.06 41.12 -28.09
N PHE A 272 -59.70 39.99 -28.70
CA PHE A 272 -59.78 39.81 -30.14
C PHE A 272 -61.15 39.27 -30.53
N LYS A 273 -61.77 39.84 -31.57
CA LYS A 273 -63.06 39.38 -32.09
C LYS A 273 -63.07 39.45 -33.60
N ALA A 274 -63.27 38.31 -34.25
CA ALA A 274 -63.47 38.21 -35.68
C ALA A 274 -64.90 38.65 -36.04
N ILE A 275 -65.01 39.57 -37.00
CA ILE A 275 -66.26 40.07 -37.54
C ILE A 275 -66.20 39.88 -39.06
N SER A 276 -66.78 38.79 -39.54
CA SER A 276 -66.64 38.35 -40.93
C SER A 276 -65.15 38.19 -41.31
N TYR A 277 -64.65 38.93 -42.29
CA TYR A 277 -63.26 38.88 -42.75
C TYR A 277 -62.31 39.85 -42.01
N MET A 278 -62.79 40.57 -41.00
CA MET A 278 -61.99 41.57 -40.27
C MET A 278 -61.80 41.18 -38.81
N LEU A 279 -60.57 41.30 -38.31
CA LEU A 279 -60.26 41.14 -36.90
C LEU A 279 -60.38 42.48 -36.17
N SER A 280 -61.08 42.49 -35.05
CA SER A 280 -61.16 43.66 -34.17
C SER A 280 -60.45 43.41 -32.84
N LEU A 281 -59.70 44.40 -32.38
CA LEU A 281 -59.09 44.42 -31.05
C LEU A 281 -59.82 45.47 -30.21
N SER A 282 -60.48 45.03 -29.14
CA SER A 282 -61.16 45.91 -28.19
C SER A 282 -60.40 45.94 -26.87
N ALA A 283 -59.94 47.13 -26.49
CA ALA A 283 -59.30 47.40 -25.21
C ALA A 283 -60.30 47.98 -24.21
N TYR A 284 -60.36 47.36 -23.04
CA TYR A 284 -61.21 47.72 -21.92
C TYR A 284 -60.33 48.07 -20.73
N ARG A 285 -60.68 49.16 -20.05
CA ARG A 285 -60.08 49.51 -18.76
C ARG A 285 -61.01 49.07 -17.64
N ILE A 286 -60.47 48.33 -16.68
CA ILE A 286 -61.17 47.91 -15.48
C ILE A 286 -60.75 48.86 -14.36
N ASP A 287 -61.69 49.68 -13.88
CA ASP A 287 -61.50 50.58 -12.75
C ASP A 287 -62.13 49.95 -11.51
N GLU A 288 -61.29 49.36 -10.65
CA GLU A 288 -61.73 48.67 -9.43
C GLU A 288 -62.34 49.65 -8.42
N ASN A 289 -61.89 50.91 -8.38
CA ASN A 289 -62.38 51.92 -7.44
C ASN A 289 -63.83 52.33 -7.74
N LYS A 290 -64.21 52.35 -9.02
CA LYS A 290 -65.56 52.71 -9.47
C LYS A 290 -66.44 51.51 -9.80
N ASN A 291 -65.91 50.30 -9.60
CA ASN A 291 -66.52 49.03 -10.02
C ASN A 291 -67.12 49.11 -11.43
N ALA A 292 -66.38 49.69 -12.36
CA ALA A 292 -66.85 50.02 -13.70
C ALA A 292 -65.83 49.63 -14.76
N ILE A 293 -66.33 49.12 -15.88
CA ILE A 293 -65.52 48.76 -17.05
C ILE A 293 -65.79 49.80 -18.13
N PHE A 294 -64.72 50.36 -18.69
CA PHE A 294 -64.81 51.36 -19.75
C PHE A 294 -64.22 50.82 -21.05
N ILE A 295 -64.92 51.04 -22.16
CA ILE A 295 -64.39 50.79 -23.50
C ILE A 295 -63.46 51.94 -23.84
N GLU A 296 -62.16 51.69 -23.93
CA GLU A 296 -61.18 52.73 -24.30
C GLU A 296 -61.01 52.83 -25.81
N GLN A 297 -60.91 51.68 -26.48
CA GLN A 297 -60.62 51.66 -27.90
C GLN A 297 -61.07 50.36 -28.54
N THR A 298 -61.71 50.46 -29.71
CA THR A 298 -61.93 49.33 -30.61
C THR A 298 -61.27 49.67 -31.94
N VAL A 299 -60.38 48.80 -32.42
CA VAL A 299 -59.64 49.02 -33.67
C VAL A 299 -59.77 47.80 -34.56
N ALA A 300 -60.03 48.03 -35.84
CA ALA A 300 -59.85 47.00 -36.86
C ALA A 300 -58.35 46.76 -37.09
N VAL A 301 -57.92 45.53 -36.86
CA VAL A 301 -56.53 45.11 -36.94
C VAL A 301 -56.36 44.00 -37.98
N LYS A 302 -55.13 43.81 -38.43
CA LYS A 302 -54.70 42.65 -39.19
C LYS A 302 -53.36 42.16 -38.66
N ILE A 303 -53.05 40.91 -38.93
CA ILE A 303 -51.83 40.26 -38.46
C ILE A 303 -50.98 39.96 -39.68
N ASP A 304 -49.73 40.39 -39.67
CA ASP A 304 -48.80 40.10 -40.77
C ASP A 304 -48.21 38.69 -40.65
N ALA A 305 -47.48 38.25 -41.68
CA ALA A 305 -46.84 36.93 -41.71
C ALA A 305 -45.78 36.72 -40.61
N THR A 306 -45.37 37.80 -39.91
CA THR A 306 -44.42 37.73 -38.79
C THR A 306 -45.13 37.55 -37.44
N GLY A 307 -46.48 37.59 -37.41
CA GLY A 307 -47.30 37.54 -36.19
C GLY A 307 -47.62 38.92 -35.60
N LYS A 308 -47.19 40.00 -36.26
CA LYS A 308 -47.32 41.36 -35.75
C LYS A 308 -48.71 41.91 -36.03
N VAL A 309 -49.34 42.46 -35.01
CA VAL A 309 -50.65 43.12 -35.11
C VAL A 309 -50.45 44.57 -35.55
N ILE A 310 -51.07 44.92 -36.68
CA ILE A 310 -51.09 46.28 -37.25
C ILE A 310 -52.52 46.72 -37.48
N LYS A 311 -52.74 48.03 -37.68
CA LYS A 311 -54.08 48.51 -38.06
C LYS A 311 -54.43 48.00 -39.46
N TYR A 312 -55.72 47.87 -39.73
CA TYR A 312 -56.21 47.46 -41.05
C TYR A 312 -55.69 48.36 -42.19
N ASP A 313 -55.49 49.65 -41.92
CA ASP A 313 -54.94 50.65 -42.85
C ASP A 313 -53.40 50.62 -43.00
N ASN A 314 -52.73 49.52 -42.61
CA ASN A 314 -51.26 49.34 -42.61
C ASN A 314 -50.47 50.28 -41.68
N ARG A 315 -51.14 51.08 -40.85
CA ARG A 315 -50.42 51.95 -39.90
C ARG A 315 -50.03 51.19 -38.63
N PRO A 316 -48.98 51.64 -37.91
CA PRO A 316 -48.66 51.13 -36.60
C PRO A 316 -49.88 51.17 -35.68
N LEU A 317 -50.13 50.07 -34.97
CA LEU A 317 -51.13 50.04 -33.93
C LEU A 317 -50.65 50.92 -32.77
N GLN A 318 -51.46 51.90 -32.41
CA GLN A 318 -51.29 52.65 -31.17
C GLN A 318 -52.56 52.41 -30.37
N VAL A 319 -52.43 51.68 -29.27
CA VAL A 319 -53.52 51.54 -28.30
C VAL A 319 -53.27 52.58 -27.23
N LYS A 320 -54.29 53.43 -26.98
CA LYS A 320 -54.17 54.68 -26.22
C LYS A 320 -53.63 54.53 -24.78
N SER A 321 -53.58 53.30 -24.25
CA SER A 321 -53.13 52.99 -22.89
C SER A 321 -52.08 51.88 -22.80
N LEU A 322 -51.56 51.39 -23.93
CA LEU A 322 -50.43 50.46 -23.98
C LEU A 322 -49.12 51.28 -23.89
N LEU A 323 -48.57 51.42 -22.68
CA LEU A 323 -47.28 52.07 -22.43
C LEU A 323 -46.10 51.08 -22.57
N ALA A 324 -46.13 50.17 -23.54
CA ALA A 324 -44.98 49.32 -23.84
C ALA A 324 -43.99 50.07 -24.77
N PRO A 325 -42.65 49.90 -24.65
CA PRO A 325 -41.66 50.81 -25.24
C PRO A 325 -41.66 50.92 -26.77
N LYS A 326 -42.46 50.12 -27.48
CA LYS A 326 -42.60 50.17 -28.95
C LYS A 326 -44.03 49.98 -29.49
N ASN A 327 -45.07 49.84 -28.65
CA ASN A 327 -46.48 49.67 -29.09
C ASN A 327 -46.74 48.55 -30.14
N ILE A 328 -45.83 47.57 -30.24
CA ILE A 328 -45.94 46.44 -31.17
C ILE A 328 -46.51 45.26 -30.40
N LEU A 329 -47.65 44.74 -30.84
CA LEU A 329 -48.20 43.47 -30.36
C LEU A 329 -47.77 42.37 -31.34
N ASN A 330 -47.19 41.29 -30.82
CA ASN A 330 -46.78 40.13 -31.60
C ASN A 330 -47.42 38.86 -31.03
N ILE A 331 -47.98 38.03 -31.89
CA ILE A 331 -48.68 36.80 -31.53
C ILE A 331 -47.78 35.62 -31.88
N ASN A 332 -47.39 34.83 -30.88
CA ASN A 332 -46.56 33.63 -31.07
C ASN A 332 -46.98 32.50 -30.12
N TYR A 333 -46.59 31.27 -30.44
CA TYR A 333 -46.58 30.17 -29.48
C TYR A 333 -45.35 30.26 -28.57
N ARG A 334 -45.45 29.74 -27.35
CA ARG A 334 -44.30 29.50 -26.45
C ARG A 334 -44.16 28.01 -26.14
N GLU A 335 -43.07 27.66 -25.44
CA GLU A 335 -42.70 26.29 -25.02
C GLU A 335 -43.83 25.53 -24.29
N ASP A 336 -44.77 26.24 -23.67
CA ASP A 336 -45.94 25.66 -22.98
C ASP A 336 -47.11 25.31 -23.92
N GLY A 337 -46.94 25.52 -25.24
CA GLY A 337 -47.96 25.24 -26.26
C GLY A 337 -49.13 26.22 -26.27
N LYS A 338 -49.04 27.35 -25.56
CA LYS A 338 -50.09 28.36 -25.52
C LYS A 338 -49.76 29.55 -26.40
N ILE A 339 -50.78 30.27 -26.81
CA ILE A 339 -50.66 31.47 -27.62
C ILE A 339 -50.41 32.67 -26.69
N TYR A 340 -49.42 33.47 -27.01
CA TYR A 340 -49.08 34.69 -26.28
C TYR A 340 -49.17 35.90 -27.19
N VAL A 341 -49.58 37.02 -26.61
CA VAL A 341 -49.41 38.36 -27.16
C VAL A 341 -48.27 39.01 -26.39
N ASN A 342 -47.09 39.10 -27.01
CA ASN A 342 -45.84 39.46 -26.34
C ASN A 342 -45.54 38.54 -25.14
N ASP A 343 -45.72 39.05 -23.92
CA ASP A 343 -45.53 38.32 -22.65
C ASP A 343 -46.85 37.90 -21.98
N TYR A 344 -47.99 38.23 -22.59
CA TYR A 344 -49.31 37.97 -22.01
C TYR A 344 -49.97 36.76 -22.65
N ILE A 345 -50.37 35.80 -21.82
CA ILE A 345 -51.11 34.62 -22.26
C ILE A 345 -52.46 35.02 -22.85
N LEU A 346 -52.79 34.44 -24.00
CA LEU A 346 -54.07 34.61 -24.66
C LEU A 346 -55.05 33.56 -24.11
N ALA A 347 -55.86 33.97 -23.15
CA ALA A 347 -56.81 33.12 -22.44
C ALA A 347 -58.16 33.05 -23.16
N GLU A 348 -58.86 31.93 -22.96
CA GLU A 348 -60.19 31.68 -23.52
C GLU A 348 -61.21 31.55 -22.38
N ASP A 349 -62.15 32.50 -22.33
CA ASP A 349 -63.33 32.42 -21.47
C ASP A 349 -64.46 33.21 -22.14
N ALA A 350 -65.33 32.49 -22.85
CA ALA A 350 -66.43 33.08 -23.61
C ALA A 350 -67.46 33.77 -22.71
N ASN A 351 -67.69 33.27 -21.49
CA ASN A 351 -68.65 33.86 -20.56
C ASN A 351 -68.11 35.20 -20.04
N TYR A 352 -66.82 35.22 -19.67
CA TYR A 352 -66.15 36.42 -19.19
C TYR A 352 -66.06 37.51 -20.25
N THR A 353 -65.61 37.19 -21.46
CA THR A 353 -65.48 38.18 -22.55
C THR A 353 -66.83 38.74 -22.99
N ASN A 354 -67.88 37.92 -23.01
CA ASN A 354 -69.24 38.37 -23.29
C ASN A 354 -69.80 39.26 -22.19
N ASN A 355 -69.56 38.92 -20.91
CA ASN A 355 -70.00 39.74 -19.78
C ASN A 355 -69.34 41.12 -19.80
N ILE A 356 -68.04 41.18 -20.09
CA ILE A 356 -67.31 42.44 -20.21
C ILE A 356 -67.82 43.28 -21.37
N SER A 357 -68.02 42.66 -22.53
CA SER A 357 -68.54 43.37 -23.71
C SER A 357 -69.95 43.94 -23.48
N LYS A 358 -70.77 43.30 -22.64
CA LYS A 358 -72.13 43.77 -22.29
C LYS A 358 -72.16 44.84 -21.21
N THR A 359 -71.26 44.75 -20.21
CA THR A 359 -71.25 45.64 -19.03
C THR A 359 -70.41 46.89 -19.23
N ALA A 360 -69.50 46.89 -20.21
CA ALA A 360 -68.61 48.00 -20.46
C ALA A 360 -69.35 49.26 -20.93
N LYS A 361 -69.09 50.37 -20.26
CA LYS A 361 -69.64 51.69 -20.57
C LYS A 361 -68.75 52.38 -21.60
N LYS A 362 -69.36 53.03 -22.60
CA LYS A 362 -68.62 53.96 -23.47
C LYS A 362 -68.18 55.16 -22.65
N GLN A 363 -66.91 55.54 -22.76
CA GLN A 363 -66.42 56.76 -22.13
C GLN A 363 -67.13 57.95 -22.79
N LEU A 364 -67.99 58.65 -22.04
CA LEU A 364 -68.62 59.88 -22.52
C LEU A 364 -67.50 60.91 -22.66
N ILE A 365 -67.21 61.32 -23.90
CA ILE A 365 -66.28 62.42 -24.18
C ILE A 365 -66.92 63.69 -23.63
N SER A 366 -66.53 64.09 -22.44
CA SER A 366 -66.79 65.42 -21.89
C SER A 366 -65.86 66.43 -22.57
N ASN A 367 -66.04 66.68 -23.87
CA ASN A 367 -65.49 67.85 -24.55
C ASN A 367 -66.62 68.54 -25.33
N LYS A 368 -67.45 69.27 -24.60
CA LYS A 368 -67.99 70.54 -25.08
C LYS A 368 -67.62 71.60 -24.05
N ILE A 369 -66.43 72.19 -24.22
CA ILE A 369 -66.17 73.51 -23.67
C ILE A 369 -67.01 74.44 -24.53
N PHE A 370 -68.11 74.97 -23.99
CA PHE A 370 -68.67 76.23 -24.46
C PHE A 370 -67.89 77.32 -23.74
N ILE A 371 -66.87 77.87 -24.39
CA ILE A 371 -66.36 79.23 -24.17
C ILE A 371 -66.05 79.80 -25.55
#